data_AF-A0A3B3SU21-F1
#
_entry.id   AF-A0A3B3SU21-F1
#
_cell.length_a   1.000
_cell.length_b   1.000
_cell.length_c   1.000
_cell.angle_alpha   90.00
_cell.angle_beta   90.00
_cell.angle_gamma   90.00
#
_symmetry.space_group_name_H-M   'P 1'
#
loop_
_entity.id
_entity.type
_entity.pdbx_description
1 polymer ?
#
loop_
_entity_poly.entity_id
_entity_poly.type
_entity_poly.pdbx_seq_one_letter_code
_entity_poly.pdbx_strand_id
1 'polypeptide(L)'
;MILLFALLMEESRCIQQLWLHASVLLFVFAVSLAQKTAVKDAGASYDECQVYEKVPCGDPAICKAACEAINCCFDGQQCYYGNAVTVQCTRDGQFVIVVAKDSTVPPMDLTSISLLGGEAPCSPVVTTNAVAMYNFPVTACGTLVKVEGNYVVYENRMSSLYEVGVWPLGSITRDSHYELLFQCRYWGTDLSLVAEVNTVPPPLPVAAPGPLWVELRLAKGQCFSKLPEGATAYASYYQESDYPLTMPLQQPLYVEVRLLNRTDSNLVLLLQSCWATAGPDPLSLPQWRLLSDGCPYQGDKYLTTLVPVDGSSGLPFPTHYKRFIVQMFAFVDPASKQHLQGKVFIHCSAVVCCPSATDRCEQRCFRKGSDVAAVHKGPSHDEPIVSSGELDLVAPIRFRVPAGRG
;
A
#
# COMPACT_ATOMS: atom_id res chain seq x y z
N MET A 1 -41.78 54.19 -49.94
CA MET A 1 -40.47 53.93 -49.30
C MET A 1 -40.57 53.25 -47.94
N ILE A 2 -41.58 53.55 -47.10
CA ILE A 2 -41.73 52.93 -45.76
C ILE A 2 -42.24 51.48 -45.82
N LEU A 3 -43.12 51.13 -46.77
CA LEU A 3 -43.57 49.73 -46.95
C LEU A 3 -42.49 48.78 -47.48
N LEU A 4 -41.54 49.28 -48.30
CA LEU A 4 -40.44 48.46 -48.82
C LEU A 4 -39.38 48.15 -47.75
N PHE A 5 -39.16 49.09 -46.81
CA PHE A 5 -38.28 48.89 -45.66
C PHE A 5 -38.87 47.93 -44.61
N ALA A 6 -40.20 47.91 -44.44
CA ALA A 6 -40.86 46.96 -43.54
C ALA A 6 -40.76 45.51 -44.07
N LEU A 7 -40.97 45.31 -45.38
CA LEU A 7 -40.83 43.99 -46.02
C LEU A 7 -39.38 43.45 -45.99
N LEU A 8 -38.37 44.31 -46.15
CA LEU A 8 -36.96 43.93 -46.04
C LEU A 8 -36.52 43.62 -44.59
N MET A 9 -37.14 44.26 -43.58
CA MET A 9 -36.87 44.00 -42.16
C MET A 9 -37.52 42.71 -41.65
N GLU A 10 -38.57 42.22 -42.33
CA GLU A 10 -39.32 41.01 -41.98
C GLU A 10 -38.68 39.74 -42.57
N GLU A 11 -38.09 39.81 -43.77
CA GLU A 11 -37.24 38.74 -44.32
C GLU A 11 -35.94 38.54 -43.51
N SER A 12 -35.36 39.63 -42.99
CA SER A 12 -34.11 39.59 -42.23
C SER A 12 -34.25 38.86 -40.88
N ARG A 13 -35.41 38.97 -40.22
CA ARG A 13 -35.69 38.27 -38.95
C ARG A 13 -35.86 36.76 -39.15
N CYS A 14 -36.47 36.34 -40.26
CA CYS A 14 -36.65 34.93 -40.59
C CYS A 14 -35.30 34.26 -40.87
N ILE A 15 -34.42 34.92 -41.63
CA ILE A 15 -33.06 34.43 -41.91
C ILE A 15 -32.23 34.35 -40.62
N GLN A 16 -32.34 35.33 -39.72
CA GLN A 16 -31.60 35.34 -38.45
C GLN A 16 -32.09 34.25 -37.48
N GLN A 17 -33.40 33.94 -37.46
CA GLN A 17 -33.94 32.80 -36.72
C GLN A 17 -33.55 31.44 -37.31
N LEU A 18 -33.52 31.31 -38.65
CA LEU A 18 -33.03 30.09 -39.32
C LEU A 18 -31.55 29.83 -39.05
N TRP A 19 -30.71 30.86 -38.99
CA TRP A 19 -29.29 30.74 -38.62
C TRP A 19 -29.07 30.38 -37.15
N LEU A 20 -29.91 30.89 -36.24
CA LEU A 20 -29.90 30.51 -34.82
C LEU A 20 -30.34 29.05 -34.63
N HIS A 21 -31.42 28.62 -35.28
CA HIS A 21 -31.87 27.23 -35.20
C HIS A 21 -30.87 26.25 -35.84
N ALA A 22 -30.26 26.62 -36.97
CA ALA A 22 -29.22 25.81 -37.61
C ALA A 22 -27.94 25.72 -36.77
N SER A 23 -27.52 26.81 -36.13
CA SER A 23 -26.36 26.81 -35.22
C SER A 23 -26.65 26.01 -33.95
N VAL A 24 -27.85 26.11 -33.39
CA VAL A 24 -28.27 25.30 -32.23
C VAL A 24 -28.35 23.82 -32.62
N LEU A 25 -28.87 23.46 -33.81
CA LEU A 25 -28.88 22.07 -34.27
C LEU A 25 -27.46 21.53 -34.51
N LEU A 26 -26.55 22.33 -35.10
CA LEU A 26 -25.14 21.96 -35.28
C LEU A 26 -24.42 21.81 -33.93
N PHE A 27 -24.71 22.68 -32.96
CA PHE A 27 -24.15 22.58 -31.62
C PHE A 27 -24.71 21.37 -30.86
N VAL A 28 -26.01 21.08 -30.98
CA VAL A 28 -26.64 19.89 -30.39
C VAL A 28 -26.12 18.61 -31.07
N PHE A 29 -25.95 18.58 -32.38
CA PHE A 29 -25.33 17.44 -33.08
C PHE A 29 -23.84 17.28 -32.72
N ALA A 30 -23.09 18.37 -32.58
CA ALA A 30 -21.68 18.32 -32.15
C ALA A 30 -21.54 17.88 -30.68
N VAL A 31 -22.42 18.33 -29.78
CA VAL A 31 -22.48 17.87 -28.39
C VAL A 31 -22.93 16.41 -28.31
N SER A 32 -23.87 15.97 -29.16
CA SER A 32 -24.33 14.58 -29.21
C SER A 32 -23.29 13.63 -29.83
N LEU A 33 -22.47 14.10 -30.78
CA LEU A 33 -21.30 13.35 -31.28
C LEU A 33 -20.14 13.35 -30.27
N ALA A 34 -19.90 14.45 -29.55
CA ALA A 34 -18.84 14.55 -28.53
C ALA A 34 -19.19 13.77 -27.24
N GLN A 35 -20.47 13.65 -26.89
CA GLN A 35 -20.94 12.77 -25.81
C GLN A 35 -20.81 11.28 -26.15
N LYS A 36 -20.69 10.92 -27.44
CA LYS A 36 -20.53 9.53 -27.88
C LYS A 36 -19.07 9.04 -27.83
N THR A 37 -18.10 9.92 -27.58
CA THR A 37 -16.65 9.59 -27.59
C THR A 37 -15.93 9.78 -26.25
N ALA A 38 -16.64 10.04 -25.15
CA ALA A 38 -16.04 10.16 -23.83
C ALA A 38 -16.71 9.25 -22.79
N VAL A 39 -16.79 7.95 -23.08
CA VAL A 39 -16.74 6.90 -22.05
C VAL A 39 -15.66 5.93 -22.52
N LYS A 40 -14.41 6.27 -22.18
CA LYS A 40 -13.36 5.27 -22.13
C LYS A 40 -13.63 4.50 -20.84
N ASP A 41 -14.48 3.46 -20.95
CA ASP A 41 -14.46 2.39 -19.96
C ASP A 41 -13.00 1.99 -19.80
N ALA A 42 -12.53 1.99 -18.55
CA ALA A 42 -11.21 1.48 -18.25
C ALA A 42 -11.24 -0.01 -18.60
N GLY A 43 -10.80 -0.36 -19.81
CA GLY A 43 -10.45 -1.73 -20.15
C GLY A 43 -9.39 -2.24 -19.17
N ALA A 44 -9.40 -3.54 -18.89
CA ALA A 44 -8.38 -4.16 -18.04
C ALA A 44 -6.97 -3.77 -18.55
N SER A 45 -6.09 -3.37 -17.64
CA SER A 45 -4.71 -3.07 -18.04
C SER A 45 -4.05 -4.36 -18.55
N TYR A 46 -3.15 -4.26 -19.53
CA TYR A 46 -2.52 -5.42 -20.18
C TYR A 46 -1.85 -6.40 -19.19
N ASP A 47 -1.35 -5.91 -18.05
CA ASP A 47 -0.70 -6.71 -16.99
C ASP A 47 -1.70 -7.49 -16.11
N GLU A 48 -2.98 -7.11 -16.10
CA GLU A 48 -4.01 -7.73 -15.25
C GLU A 48 -4.59 -9.03 -15.84
N CYS A 49 -4.44 -9.19 -17.15
CA CYS A 49 -4.92 -10.35 -17.91
C CYS A 49 -3.84 -11.43 -18.14
N GLN A 50 -2.63 -11.24 -17.60
CA GLN A 50 -1.55 -12.22 -17.63
C GLN A 50 -1.71 -13.21 -16.46
N VAL A 51 -2.39 -14.32 -16.71
CA VAL A 51 -2.67 -15.35 -15.70
C VAL A 51 -2.15 -16.70 -16.19
N TYR A 52 -1.47 -17.45 -15.31
CA TYR A 52 -0.94 -18.78 -15.63
C TYR A 52 -2.05 -19.84 -15.75
N GLU A 53 -3.09 -19.75 -14.92
CA GLU A 53 -4.25 -20.65 -14.92
C GLU A 53 -5.51 -19.85 -15.28
N LYS A 54 -6.17 -20.21 -16.38
CA LYS A 54 -7.37 -19.52 -16.87
C LYS A 54 -8.63 -20.23 -16.37
N VAL A 55 -9.36 -19.56 -15.48
CA VAL A 55 -10.67 -20.02 -15.02
C VAL A 55 -11.76 -19.32 -15.84
N PRO A 56 -12.70 -20.05 -16.46
CA PRO A 56 -13.72 -19.48 -17.33
C PRO A 56 -14.62 -18.50 -16.58
N CYS A 57 -14.92 -17.37 -17.20
CA CYS A 57 -15.77 -16.32 -16.67
C CYS A 57 -17.00 -16.11 -17.56
N GLY A 58 -18.19 -16.16 -16.96
CA GLY A 58 -19.46 -15.97 -17.68
C GLY A 58 -19.83 -17.13 -18.62
N ASP A 59 -20.73 -16.84 -19.56
CA ASP A 59 -21.22 -17.81 -20.53
C ASP A 59 -20.12 -18.22 -21.53
N PRO A 60 -19.96 -19.51 -21.89
CA PRO A 60 -18.97 -19.95 -22.86
C PRO A 60 -19.05 -19.28 -24.24
N ALA A 61 -20.22 -18.75 -24.62
CA ALA A 61 -20.45 -18.04 -25.88
C ALA A 61 -20.43 -16.50 -25.73
N ILE A 62 -19.92 -15.98 -24.61
CA ILE A 62 -19.88 -14.54 -24.34
C ILE A 62 -18.96 -13.80 -25.33
N CYS A 63 -19.44 -12.67 -25.87
CA CYS A 63 -18.63 -11.85 -26.75
C CYS A 63 -17.62 -11.02 -25.96
N LYS A 64 -16.52 -10.61 -26.60
CA LYS A 64 -15.45 -9.79 -25.97
C LYS A 64 -16.00 -8.60 -25.18
N ALA A 65 -16.93 -7.83 -25.78
CA ALA A 65 -17.50 -6.66 -25.14
C ALA A 65 -18.33 -7.01 -23.89
N ALA A 66 -19.05 -8.14 -23.91
CA ALA A 66 -19.81 -8.61 -22.74
C ALA A 66 -18.90 -9.21 -21.65
N CYS A 67 -17.80 -9.86 -22.05
CA CYS A 67 -16.76 -10.36 -21.12
C CYS A 67 -16.08 -9.20 -20.38
N GLU A 68 -15.69 -8.16 -21.10
CA GLU A 68 -15.10 -6.95 -20.53
C GLU A 68 -16.11 -6.22 -19.62
N ALA A 69 -17.41 -6.23 -19.97
CA ALA A 69 -18.47 -5.63 -19.16
C ALA A 69 -18.70 -6.32 -17.80
N ILE A 70 -18.34 -7.60 -17.67
CA ILE A 70 -18.36 -8.35 -16.39
C ILE A 70 -17.00 -8.34 -15.68
N ASN A 71 -16.10 -7.43 -16.08
CA ASN A 71 -14.74 -7.25 -15.55
C ASN A 71 -13.81 -8.46 -15.73
N CYS A 72 -14.01 -9.23 -16.81
CA CYS A 72 -13.18 -10.39 -17.14
C CYS A 72 -12.28 -10.13 -18.35
N CYS A 73 -11.23 -10.94 -18.48
CA CYS A 73 -10.26 -10.87 -19.56
C CYS A 73 -10.69 -11.78 -20.72
N PHE A 74 -10.44 -11.35 -21.95
CA PHE A 74 -10.79 -12.11 -23.15
C PHE A 74 -9.54 -12.35 -24.00
N ASP A 75 -9.21 -13.62 -24.26
CA ASP A 75 -8.01 -14.00 -25.04
C ASP A 75 -8.28 -14.15 -26.55
N GLY A 76 -9.49 -13.86 -27.01
CA GLY A 76 -9.92 -14.05 -28.39
C GLY A 76 -10.79 -15.29 -28.59
N GLN A 77 -10.77 -16.25 -27.67
CA GLN A 77 -11.55 -17.49 -27.75
C GLN A 77 -12.42 -17.72 -26.51
N GLN A 78 -11.91 -17.41 -25.33
CA GLN A 78 -12.59 -17.63 -24.06
C GLN A 78 -12.48 -16.40 -23.15
N CYS A 79 -13.51 -16.21 -22.34
CA CYS A 79 -13.55 -15.22 -21.28
C CYS A 79 -13.05 -15.87 -19.97
N TYR A 80 -12.15 -15.21 -19.26
CA TYR A 80 -11.52 -15.75 -18.05
C TYR A 80 -11.27 -14.67 -16.98
N TYR A 81 -11.17 -15.09 -15.72
CA TYR A 81 -10.84 -14.19 -14.61
C TYR A 81 -9.37 -13.73 -14.65
N GLY A 82 -9.14 -12.45 -14.39
CA GLY A 82 -7.80 -11.86 -14.30
C GLY A 82 -7.10 -12.12 -12.94
N ASN A 83 -5.94 -11.50 -12.72
CA ASN A 83 -5.19 -11.57 -11.46
C ASN A 83 -5.71 -10.60 -10.37
N ALA A 84 -7.01 -10.31 -10.37
CA ALA A 84 -7.66 -9.37 -9.46
C ALA A 84 -8.91 -9.97 -8.82
N VAL A 85 -9.37 -9.36 -7.73
CA VAL A 85 -10.61 -9.76 -7.08
C VAL A 85 -11.80 -9.31 -7.92
N THR A 86 -12.71 -10.23 -8.22
CA THR A 86 -13.94 -9.96 -8.95
C THR A 86 -15.13 -10.20 -8.04
N VAL A 87 -16.03 -9.21 -7.93
CA VAL A 87 -17.29 -9.31 -7.19
C VAL A 87 -18.44 -9.08 -8.17
N GLN A 88 -19.40 -9.99 -8.19
CA GLN A 88 -20.59 -9.93 -9.03
C GLN A 88 -21.84 -10.18 -8.18
N CYS A 89 -22.87 -9.38 -8.46
CA CYS A 89 -24.19 -9.47 -7.85
C CYS A 89 -25.18 -9.96 -8.90
N THR A 90 -25.86 -11.07 -8.64
CA THR A 90 -26.86 -11.58 -9.58
C THR A 90 -28.24 -10.98 -9.28
N ARG A 91 -29.12 -10.92 -10.31
CA ARG A 91 -30.50 -10.40 -10.15
C ARG A 91 -31.36 -11.30 -9.25
N ASP A 92 -31.03 -12.58 -9.13
CA ASP A 92 -31.66 -13.54 -8.24
C ASP A 92 -31.13 -13.51 -6.80
N GLY A 93 -30.23 -12.57 -6.47
CA GLY A 93 -29.80 -12.36 -5.09
C GLY A 93 -28.63 -13.23 -4.64
N GLN A 94 -27.63 -13.46 -5.49
CA GLN A 94 -26.40 -14.18 -5.14
C GLN A 94 -25.17 -13.27 -5.22
N PHE A 95 -24.23 -13.50 -4.29
CA PHE A 95 -22.86 -13.02 -4.39
C PHE A 95 -22.01 -14.05 -5.13
N VAL A 96 -21.33 -13.61 -6.18
CA VAL A 96 -20.28 -14.38 -6.85
C VAL A 96 -18.96 -13.63 -6.68
N ILE A 97 -18.04 -14.22 -5.91
CA ILE A 97 -16.76 -13.59 -5.56
C ILE A 97 -15.64 -14.50 -6.02
N VAL A 98 -14.70 -13.96 -6.79
CA VAL A 98 -13.48 -14.66 -7.22
C VAL A 98 -12.28 -13.91 -6.68
N VAL A 99 -11.49 -14.55 -5.83
CA VAL A 99 -10.29 -14.00 -5.21
C VAL A 99 -9.07 -14.63 -5.86
N ALA A 100 -8.25 -13.83 -6.53
CA ALA A 100 -6.98 -14.29 -7.07
C ALA A 100 -5.87 -14.17 -6.01
N LYS A 101 -5.01 -15.18 -5.90
CA LYS A 101 -3.89 -15.25 -4.95
C LYS A 101 -2.98 -14.03 -5.01
N ASP A 102 -2.74 -13.55 -6.23
CA ASP A 102 -1.86 -12.42 -6.52
C ASP A 102 -2.56 -11.05 -6.38
N SER A 103 -3.78 -11.01 -5.83
CA SER A 103 -4.47 -9.74 -5.57
C SER A 103 -3.83 -8.94 -4.43
N THR A 104 -2.98 -9.56 -3.60
CA THR A 104 -2.18 -8.89 -2.57
C THR A 104 -0.69 -9.08 -2.83
N VAL A 105 0.13 -8.17 -2.31
CA VAL A 105 1.59 -8.30 -2.31
C VAL A 105 2.08 -8.19 -0.87
N PRO A 106 2.65 -9.27 -0.28
CA PRO A 106 2.90 -10.60 -0.87
C PRO A 106 1.61 -11.39 -1.23
N PRO A 107 1.68 -12.41 -2.11
CA PRO A 107 0.53 -13.22 -2.49
C PRO A 107 -0.12 -13.87 -1.25
N MET A 108 -1.44 -13.72 -1.10
CA MET A 108 -2.17 -14.21 0.07
C MET A 108 -2.29 -15.74 0.09
N ASP A 109 -2.55 -16.31 1.26
CA ASP A 109 -2.95 -17.71 1.37
C ASP A 109 -4.45 -17.86 1.16
N LEU A 110 -4.87 -18.48 0.04
CA LEU A 110 -6.27 -18.69 -0.29
C LEU A 110 -7.01 -19.60 0.72
N THR A 111 -6.29 -20.42 1.49
CA THR A 111 -6.90 -21.29 2.51
C THR A 111 -7.25 -20.56 3.80
N SER A 112 -6.72 -19.35 3.98
CA SER A 112 -6.91 -18.53 5.19
C SER A 112 -8.16 -17.65 5.13
N ILE A 113 -8.88 -17.64 4.01
CA ILE A 113 -10.01 -16.75 3.75
C ILE A 113 -11.27 -17.27 4.45
N SER A 114 -11.93 -16.38 5.20
CA SER A 114 -13.18 -16.64 5.92
C SER A 114 -14.21 -15.54 5.68
N LEU A 115 -15.48 -15.91 5.71
CA LEU A 115 -16.64 -15.01 5.67
C LEU A 115 -17.27 -14.92 7.07
N LEU A 116 -17.97 -13.83 7.37
CA LEU A 116 -18.59 -13.58 8.68
C LEU A 116 -19.46 -14.74 9.22
N GLY A 117 -20.09 -15.51 8.34
CA GLY A 117 -21.06 -16.55 8.70
C GLY A 117 -20.52 -17.97 8.90
N GLY A 118 -19.20 -18.19 8.96
CA GLY A 118 -18.62 -19.52 9.25
C GLY A 118 -18.53 -20.45 8.03
N GLU A 119 -18.70 -21.76 8.23
CA GLU A 119 -18.25 -22.78 7.26
C GLU A 119 -19.22 -23.07 6.09
N ALA A 120 -20.52 -23.23 6.31
CA ALA A 120 -21.47 -23.56 5.24
C ALA A 120 -22.74 -22.69 5.33
N PRO A 121 -23.22 -22.05 4.23
CA PRO A 121 -22.85 -22.18 2.82
C PRO A 121 -21.70 -21.26 2.34
N CYS A 122 -20.77 -20.90 3.23
CA CYS A 122 -19.80 -19.81 3.01
C CYS A 122 -18.38 -20.29 2.68
N SER A 123 -18.23 -21.58 2.41
CA SER A 123 -17.00 -22.17 1.88
C SER A 123 -16.86 -21.89 0.37
N PRO A 124 -15.63 -21.88 -0.15
CA PRO A 124 -15.42 -21.72 -1.58
C PRO A 124 -16.02 -22.89 -2.36
N VAL A 125 -16.73 -22.58 -3.44
CA VAL A 125 -17.31 -23.55 -4.38
C VAL A 125 -16.23 -24.14 -5.29
N VAL A 126 -15.20 -23.34 -5.60
CA VAL A 126 -14.02 -23.76 -6.37
C VAL A 126 -12.78 -23.17 -5.71
N THR A 127 -11.74 -23.98 -5.49
CA THR A 127 -10.42 -23.52 -5.04
C THR A 127 -9.35 -24.16 -5.91
N THR A 128 -8.48 -23.34 -6.51
CA THR A 128 -7.26 -23.77 -7.21
C THR A 128 -6.03 -23.18 -6.51
N ASN A 129 -4.83 -23.43 -7.06
CA ASN A 129 -3.60 -22.80 -6.55
C ASN A 129 -3.53 -21.29 -6.83
N ALA A 130 -4.37 -20.78 -7.74
CA ALA A 130 -4.37 -19.40 -8.20
C ALA A 130 -5.63 -18.61 -7.79
N VAL A 131 -6.79 -19.25 -7.69
CA VAL A 131 -8.06 -18.55 -7.35
C VAL A 131 -8.95 -19.33 -6.40
N ALA A 132 -9.73 -18.60 -5.60
CA ALA A 132 -10.83 -19.13 -4.79
C ALA A 132 -12.15 -18.45 -5.17
N MET A 133 -13.19 -19.23 -5.46
CA MET A 133 -14.51 -18.77 -5.90
C MET A 133 -15.57 -19.10 -4.87
N TYR A 134 -16.35 -18.10 -4.48
CA TYR A 134 -17.45 -18.19 -3.53
C TYR A 134 -18.76 -17.86 -4.26
N ASN A 135 -19.79 -18.67 -4.02
CA ASN A 135 -21.14 -18.38 -4.48
C ASN A 135 -22.15 -18.68 -3.36
N PHE A 136 -22.83 -17.64 -2.86
CA PHE A 136 -23.83 -17.78 -1.80
C PHE A 136 -24.91 -16.69 -1.87
N PRO A 137 -26.11 -16.92 -1.30
CA PRO A 137 -27.18 -15.93 -1.30
C PRO A 137 -26.81 -14.64 -0.55
N VAL A 138 -27.27 -13.48 -1.03
CA VAL A 138 -27.01 -12.18 -0.37
C VAL A 138 -27.59 -12.07 1.03
N THR A 139 -28.48 -12.96 1.45
CA THR A 139 -29.03 -13.02 2.81
C THR A 139 -28.29 -13.99 3.73
N ALA A 140 -27.29 -14.71 3.24
CA ALA A 140 -26.57 -15.74 3.97
C ALA A 140 -25.21 -15.23 4.49
N CYS A 141 -24.43 -16.10 5.14
CA CYS A 141 -23.03 -15.86 5.48
C CYS A 141 -22.75 -14.63 6.36
N GLY A 142 -23.70 -14.28 7.23
CA GLY A 142 -23.58 -13.12 8.12
C GLY A 142 -23.72 -11.79 7.40
N THR A 143 -24.29 -11.78 6.18
CA THR A 143 -24.53 -10.55 5.42
C THR A 143 -25.45 -9.60 6.19
N LEU A 144 -25.01 -8.37 6.34
CA LEU A 144 -25.77 -7.29 6.96
C LEU A 144 -26.66 -6.64 5.90
N VAL A 145 -27.95 -6.53 6.19
CA VAL A 145 -28.91 -5.88 5.31
C VAL A 145 -29.20 -4.48 5.84
N LYS A 146 -28.99 -3.47 5.00
CA LYS A 146 -29.30 -2.06 5.29
C LYS A 146 -30.24 -1.54 4.23
N VAL A 147 -31.13 -0.63 4.61
CA VAL A 147 -31.92 0.16 3.66
C VAL A 147 -31.29 1.55 3.63
N GLU A 148 -30.68 1.90 2.50
CA GLU A 148 -30.01 3.18 2.30
C GLU A 148 -30.79 4.03 1.32
N GLY A 149 -31.57 4.96 1.90
CA GLY A 149 -32.66 5.64 1.23
C GLY A 149 -33.74 4.64 0.88
N ASN A 150 -33.45 3.84 -0.12
CA ASN A 150 -34.46 3.23 -0.97
C ASN A 150 -33.76 2.03 -1.65
N TYR A 151 -32.42 2.02 -1.76
CA TYR A 151 -31.68 0.81 -2.06
C TYR A 151 -31.71 -0.13 -0.85
N VAL A 152 -31.86 -1.43 -1.11
CA VAL A 152 -31.51 -2.47 -0.15
C VAL A 152 -30.06 -2.85 -0.41
N VAL A 153 -29.20 -2.54 0.55
CA VAL A 153 -27.76 -2.82 0.51
C VAL A 153 -27.48 -4.05 1.34
N TYR A 154 -26.98 -5.09 0.68
CA TYR A 154 -26.46 -6.29 1.30
C TYR A 154 -24.95 -6.13 1.41
N GLU A 155 -24.45 -6.01 2.63
CA GLU A 155 -23.04 -5.78 2.95
C GLU A 155 -22.45 -7.01 3.63
N ASN A 156 -21.37 -7.54 3.09
CA ASN A 156 -20.64 -8.62 3.72
C ASN A 156 -19.14 -8.34 3.66
N ARG A 157 -18.42 -9.01 4.56
CA ARG A 157 -16.99 -8.88 4.73
C ARG A 157 -16.35 -10.25 4.66
N MET A 158 -15.35 -10.34 3.80
CA MET A 158 -14.43 -11.47 3.70
C MET A 158 -13.07 -11.05 4.27
N SER A 159 -12.45 -11.90 5.07
CA SER A 159 -11.15 -11.61 5.69
C SER A 159 -10.20 -12.82 5.62
N SER A 160 -8.91 -12.58 5.37
CA SER A 160 -7.86 -13.60 5.51
C SER A 160 -7.32 -13.65 6.95
N LEU A 161 -6.99 -14.86 7.41
CA LEU A 161 -6.20 -15.08 8.62
C LEU A 161 -4.71 -14.98 8.30
N TYR A 162 -3.92 -14.48 9.24
CA TYR A 162 -2.48 -14.28 9.06
C TYR A 162 -1.69 -14.55 10.35
N GLU A 163 -0.38 -14.82 10.21
CA GLU A 163 0.51 -15.07 11.34
C GLU A 163 0.97 -13.78 12.02
N VAL A 164 1.07 -13.81 13.35
CA VAL A 164 1.52 -12.67 14.17
C VAL A 164 2.76 -13.08 14.96
N GLY A 165 3.87 -12.38 14.73
CA GLY A 165 5.04 -12.44 15.60
C GLY A 165 4.79 -11.58 16.84
N VAL A 166 4.88 -12.18 18.03
CA VAL A 166 4.56 -11.52 19.30
C VAL A 166 5.83 -11.24 20.11
N TRP A 167 5.95 -10.02 20.62
CA TRP A 167 7.00 -9.60 21.56
C TRP A 167 6.36 -8.68 22.65
N PRO A 168 6.82 -8.62 23.92
CA PRO A 168 6.20 -7.92 25.04
C PRO A 168 5.89 -6.45 24.82
N LEU A 169 6.56 -5.80 23.87
CA LEU A 169 6.36 -4.38 23.56
C LEU A 169 5.69 -4.16 22.20
N GLY A 170 5.34 -5.21 21.46
CA GLY A 170 4.73 -5.07 20.15
C GLY A 170 4.56 -6.39 19.42
N SER A 171 3.53 -6.45 18.57
CA SER A 171 3.27 -7.58 17.69
C SER A 171 3.28 -7.12 16.24
N ILE A 172 3.85 -7.93 15.34
CA ILE A 172 3.96 -7.59 13.91
C ILE A 172 3.45 -8.73 13.03
N THR A 173 3.05 -8.41 11.80
CA THR A 173 2.83 -9.39 10.74
C THR A 173 3.58 -8.98 9.47
N ARG A 174 3.89 -9.97 8.65
CA ARG A 174 4.47 -9.82 7.30
C ARG A 174 3.64 -10.49 6.22
N ASP A 175 2.56 -11.13 6.63
CA ASP A 175 1.58 -11.69 5.73
C ASP A 175 0.62 -10.57 5.31
N SER A 176 0.03 -10.72 4.12
CA SER A 176 -0.98 -9.79 3.66
C SER A 176 -2.28 -9.99 4.45
N HIS A 177 -2.70 -8.97 5.19
CA HIS A 177 -4.07 -8.90 5.67
C HIS A 177 -4.97 -8.51 4.50
N TYR A 178 -5.91 -9.39 4.18
CA TYR A 178 -6.90 -9.16 3.15
C TYR A 178 -8.25 -9.00 3.84
N GLU A 179 -8.86 -7.82 3.71
CA GLU A 179 -10.23 -7.55 4.14
C GLU A 179 -10.99 -6.97 2.93
N LEU A 180 -11.93 -7.74 2.40
CA LEU A 180 -12.81 -7.33 1.33
C LEU A 180 -14.19 -7.04 1.92
N LEU A 181 -14.52 -5.76 2.01
CA LEU A 181 -15.90 -5.32 2.18
C LEU A 181 -16.55 -5.24 0.80
N PHE A 182 -17.63 -5.98 0.59
CA PHE A 182 -18.35 -5.97 -0.67
C PHE A 182 -19.85 -5.79 -0.42
N GLN A 183 -20.48 -5.08 -1.33
CA GLN A 183 -21.87 -4.67 -1.22
C GLN A 183 -22.62 -4.92 -2.52
N CYS A 184 -23.78 -5.55 -2.45
CA CYS A 184 -24.77 -5.55 -3.53
C CYS A 184 -25.88 -4.57 -3.18
N ARG A 185 -26.14 -3.61 -4.07
CA ARG A 185 -27.18 -2.61 -3.91
C ARG A 185 -28.31 -2.92 -4.90
N TYR A 186 -29.49 -3.23 -4.38
CA TYR A 186 -30.70 -3.42 -5.17
C TYR A 186 -31.57 -2.16 -5.07
N TRP A 187 -32.12 -1.70 -6.19
CA TRP A 187 -32.76 -0.38 -6.31
C TRP A 187 -34.05 -0.23 -5.50
N GLY A 188 -34.04 0.84 -4.71
CA GLY A 188 -35.06 1.88 -4.58
C GLY A 188 -34.28 3.22 -4.50
N THR A 189 -34.94 4.36 -4.74
CA THR A 189 -34.44 5.77 -4.84
C THR A 189 -33.70 6.55 -3.67
N ASP A 190 -32.41 6.88 -3.83
CA ASP A 190 -31.73 8.13 -3.35
C ASP A 190 -31.22 8.29 -1.88
N LEU A 191 -30.08 8.92 -1.50
CA LEU A 191 -28.80 9.43 -2.10
C LEU A 191 -27.90 10.13 -0.99
N SER A 192 -26.55 10.24 -1.21
CA SER A 192 -25.56 11.31 -0.78
C SER A 192 -24.90 11.31 0.65
N LEU A 193 -23.71 11.88 1.01
CA LEU A 193 -22.38 12.32 0.44
C LEU A 193 -21.39 12.75 1.60
N VAL A 194 -20.13 13.16 1.27
CA VAL A 194 -18.79 13.22 1.96
C VAL A 194 -18.44 14.43 2.90
N ALA A 195 -17.30 14.42 3.66
CA ALA A 195 -16.56 15.62 4.18
C ALA A 195 -15.01 15.46 4.43
N GLU A 196 -14.24 16.57 4.46
CA GLU A 196 -12.73 16.76 4.34
C GLU A 196 -12.05 17.64 5.48
N VAL A 197 -10.76 18.08 5.34
CA VAL A 197 -9.60 18.21 6.29
C VAL A 197 -9.04 19.66 6.63
N ASN A 198 -8.18 19.91 7.69
CA ASN A 198 -6.83 20.66 7.71
C ASN A 198 -6.27 21.32 9.04
N THR A 199 -4.95 21.69 9.05
CA THR A 199 -3.89 21.88 10.13
C THR A 199 -3.33 23.33 10.40
N VAL A 200 -2.30 23.53 11.28
CA VAL A 200 -1.66 24.83 11.77
C VAL A 200 -0.10 24.76 11.97
N PRO A 201 0.73 25.87 11.92
CA PRO A 201 2.22 25.88 11.76
C PRO A 201 3.11 26.32 13.00
N PRO A 202 4.49 26.29 12.93
CA PRO A 202 5.43 26.45 14.07
C PRO A 202 6.42 27.68 14.04
N PRO A 203 7.27 27.94 15.10
CA PRO A 203 8.20 29.09 15.21
C PRO A 203 9.74 28.81 15.29
N LEU A 204 10.55 29.88 15.50
CA LEU A 204 11.98 30.17 15.15
C LEU A 204 13.11 29.78 16.18
N PRO A 205 14.44 29.78 15.81
CA PRO A 205 15.53 29.13 16.58
C PRO A 205 16.60 30.02 17.30
N VAL A 206 17.41 29.39 18.20
CA VAL A 206 18.59 29.88 18.97
C VAL A 206 19.73 28.85 18.91
N ALA A 207 21.03 29.23 19.02
CA ALA A 207 22.18 28.30 18.99
C ALA A 207 22.97 28.20 20.32
N ALA A 208 23.41 26.97 20.65
CA ALA A 208 24.12 26.51 21.85
C ALA A 208 25.31 25.59 21.43
N PRO A 209 26.23 25.13 22.32
CA PRO A 209 27.28 24.17 21.98
C PRO A 209 26.74 22.98 21.17
N GLY A 210 27.34 22.76 19.99
CA GLY A 210 26.71 22.01 18.92
C GLY A 210 26.73 20.49 19.14
N PRO A 211 25.58 19.80 19.09
CA PRO A 211 25.51 18.34 19.18
C PRO A 211 26.26 17.67 18.02
N LEU A 212 26.68 16.42 18.21
CA LEU A 212 27.07 15.56 17.09
C LEU A 212 25.83 15.32 16.23
N TRP A 213 25.88 15.78 14.99
CA TRP A 213 24.76 15.65 14.06
C TRP A 213 24.80 14.25 13.45
N VAL A 214 23.81 13.44 13.80
CA VAL A 214 23.59 12.12 13.21
C VAL A 214 22.34 12.20 12.37
N GLU A 215 22.36 11.56 11.20
CA GLU A 215 21.20 11.49 10.32
C GLU A 215 20.89 10.03 10.01
N LEU A 216 19.60 9.68 10.04
CA LEU A 216 19.07 8.46 9.46
C LEU A 216 18.42 8.83 8.14
N ARG A 217 18.84 8.17 7.06
CA ARG A 217 18.25 8.36 5.73
C ARG A 217 18.00 7.01 5.05
N LEU A 218 16.97 6.99 4.21
CA LEU A 218 16.54 5.81 3.49
C LEU A 218 17.03 5.87 2.05
N ALA A 219 17.67 4.80 1.58
CA ALA A 219 18.16 4.71 0.22
C ALA A 219 17.06 4.18 -0.73
N LYS A 220 17.05 4.66 -1.98
CA LYS A 220 15.99 4.31 -2.95
C LYS A 220 16.09 2.87 -3.45
N GLY A 221 17.29 2.28 -3.41
CA GLY A 221 17.56 0.87 -3.73
C GLY A 221 17.02 0.36 -5.08
N GLN A 222 17.89 0.07 -6.06
CA GLN A 222 17.51 -0.70 -7.26
C GLN A 222 18.67 -1.58 -7.76
N CYS A 223 18.36 -2.82 -8.15
CA CYS A 223 19.21 -3.67 -9.00
C CYS A 223 18.37 -4.22 -10.16
N PHE A 224 18.41 -3.59 -11.34
CA PHE A 224 18.01 -4.26 -12.58
C PHE A 224 19.22 -5.04 -13.13
N SER A 225 19.04 -6.36 -13.20
CA SER A 225 19.86 -7.35 -13.92
C SER A 225 21.36 -7.45 -13.57
N LYS A 226 21.73 -8.58 -12.98
CA LYS A 226 23.07 -9.22 -13.04
C LYS A 226 24.26 -8.28 -12.87
N LEU A 227 24.46 -7.72 -11.68
CA LEU A 227 25.77 -7.25 -11.25
C LEU A 227 25.98 -7.63 -9.77
N PRO A 228 27.16 -8.13 -9.37
CA PRO A 228 27.42 -8.46 -7.98
C PRO A 228 27.63 -7.17 -7.15
N GLU A 229 27.21 -7.28 -5.88
CA GLU A 229 27.57 -6.46 -4.73
C GLU A 229 26.75 -5.19 -4.41
N GLY A 230 26.36 -5.11 -3.12
CA GLY A 230 25.40 -4.16 -2.53
C GLY A 230 25.81 -2.68 -2.46
N ALA A 231 26.81 -2.25 -3.24
CA ALA A 231 27.21 -0.85 -3.32
C ALA A 231 26.20 0.03 -4.10
N THR A 232 25.49 -0.54 -5.08
CA THR A 232 24.51 0.18 -5.91
C THR A 232 23.25 0.58 -5.16
N ALA A 233 22.86 -0.18 -4.13
CA ALA A 233 21.63 0.06 -3.36
C ALA A 233 21.65 1.38 -2.56
N TYR A 234 22.84 1.89 -2.25
CA TYR A 234 23.06 3.10 -1.45
C TYR A 234 23.59 4.29 -2.28
N ALA A 235 23.32 4.28 -3.59
CA ALA A 235 23.74 5.34 -4.51
C ALA A 235 22.85 6.58 -4.48
N SER A 236 21.57 6.42 -4.12
CA SER A 236 20.59 7.52 -4.05
C SER A 236 19.68 7.38 -2.84
N TYR A 237 19.18 8.51 -2.33
CA TYR A 237 18.43 8.59 -1.08
C TYR A 237 17.14 9.37 -1.25
N TYR A 238 16.12 8.99 -0.50
CA TYR A 238 14.88 9.73 -0.39
C TYR A 238 15.12 11.08 0.31
N GLN A 239 14.45 12.11 -0.20
CA GLN A 239 14.46 13.46 0.35
C GLN A 239 13.24 13.66 1.26
N GLU A 240 13.25 14.73 2.06
CA GLU A 240 12.12 15.08 2.93
C GLU A 240 10.79 15.23 2.15
N SER A 241 10.86 15.77 0.92
CA SER A 241 9.70 15.89 0.01
C SER A 241 9.18 14.56 -0.54
N ASP A 242 9.95 13.47 -0.42
CA ASP A 242 9.53 12.15 -0.89
C ASP A 242 8.62 11.45 0.15
N TYR A 243 8.54 11.93 1.39
CA TYR A 243 7.72 11.35 2.45
C TYR A 243 6.25 11.84 2.41
N PRO A 244 5.27 11.00 2.80
CA PRO A 244 5.43 9.63 3.31
C PRO A 244 5.78 8.62 2.21
N LEU A 245 6.69 7.68 2.50
CA LEU A 245 7.11 6.67 1.53
C LEU A 245 6.19 5.47 1.58
N THR A 246 5.60 5.10 0.45
CA THR A 246 4.73 3.91 0.40
C THR A 246 5.55 2.66 0.11
N MET A 247 5.54 1.71 1.07
CA MET A 247 6.34 0.49 1.02
C MET A 247 5.46 -0.77 1.20
N PRO A 248 5.44 -1.70 0.24
CA PRO A 248 4.88 -3.04 0.40
C PRO A 248 5.55 -3.85 1.52
N LEU A 249 4.79 -4.78 2.11
CA LEU A 249 5.33 -5.76 3.05
C LEU A 249 6.41 -6.61 2.39
N GLN A 250 7.41 -7.01 3.18
CA GLN A 250 8.57 -7.80 2.74
C GLN A 250 9.43 -7.14 1.64
N GLN A 251 9.15 -5.90 1.24
CA GLN A 251 10.07 -5.16 0.40
C GLN A 251 11.31 -4.75 1.22
N PRO A 252 12.54 -4.91 0.67
CA PRO A 252 13.74 -4.47 1.38
C PRO A 252 13.77 -2.94 1.51
N LEU A 253 13.88 -2.48 2.75
CA LEU A 253 14.16 -1.11 3.11
C LEU A 253 15.66 -0.96 3.39
N TYR A 254 16.32 -0.07 2.65
CA TYR A 254 17.75 0.20 2.77
C TYR A 254 17.97 1.39 3.69
N VAL A 255 18.52 1.15 4.87
CA VAL A 255 18.69 2.18 5.91
C VAL A 255 20.18 2.54 6.01
N GLU A 256 20.47 3.84 6.02
CA GLU A 256 21.80 4.36 6.34
C GLU A 256 21.71 5.34 7.51
N VAL A 257 22.58 5.15 8.51
CA VAL A 257 22.83 6.12 9.57
C VAL A 257 24.23 6.68 9.37
N ARG A 258 24.38 8.02 9.41
CA ARG A 258 25.67 8.68 9.18
C ARG A 258 25.92 9.86 10.11
N LEU A 259 27.20 10.12 10.38
CA LEU A 259 27.65 11.36 11.00
C LEU A 259 27.70 12.49 9.96
N LEU A 260 27.18 13.65 10.31
CA LEU A 260 27.21 14.86 9.49
C LEU A 260 28.31 15.82 9.96
N ASN A 261 28.87 16.57 9.02
CA ASN A 261 29.78 17.70 9.27
C ASN A 261 31.00 17.34 10.15
N ARG A 262 31.52 16.12 10.03
CA ARG A 262 32.73 15.65 10.68
C ARG A 262 33.70 15.06 9.67
N THR A 263 34.98 15.37 9.85
CA THR A 263 36.09 14.90 9.00
C THR A 263 37.19 14.22 9.81
N ASP A 264 36.90 13.89 11.07
CA ASP A 264 37.85 13.20 11.94
C ASP A 264 37.81 11.69 11.68
N SER A 265 38.89 11.15 11.14
CA SER A 265 39.03 9.72 10.82
C SER A 265 39.07 8.79 12.03
N ASN A 266 39.28 9.34 13.24
CA ASN A 266 39.30 8.55 14.48
C ASN A 266 37.90 8.33 15.05
N LEU A 267 36.85 8.96 14.49
CA LEU A 267 35.49 8.73 14.92
C LEU A 267 34.92 7.47 14.26
N VAL A 268 34.33 6.60 15.08
CA VAL A 268 33.61 5.41 14.65
C VAL A 268 32.16 5.53 15.10
N LEU A 269 31.23 5.53 14.15
CA LEU A 269 29.80 5.44 14.42
C LEU A 269 29.44 4.01 14.82
N LEU A 270 28.72 3.84 15.92
CA LEU A 270 28.17 2.57 16.38
C LEU A 270 26.66 2.71 16.56
N LEU A 271 25.90 1.66 16.23
CA LEU A 271 24.45 1.62 16.47
C LEU A 271 24.22 0.76 17.70
N GLN A 272 23.69 1.33 18.78
CA GLN A 272 23.36 0.54 19.96
C GLN A 272 22.07 -0.25 19.71
N SER A 273 20.97 0.45 19.45
CA SER A 273 19.68 -0.19 19.23
C SER A 273 18.99 0.48 18.06
N CYS A 274 18.34 -0.31 17.21
CA CYS A 274 17.40 0.20 16.22
C CYS A 274 16.06 -0.51 16.40
N TRP A 275 14.97 0.24 16.29
CA TRP A 275 13.62 -0.26 16.47
C TRP A 275 12.66 0.51 15.58
N ALA A 276 11.45 0.00 15.44
CA ALA A 276 10.37 0.70 14.77
C ALA A 276 9.22 0.96 15.74
N THR A 277 8.41 1.97 15.41
CA THR A 277 7.16 2.29 16.11
C THR A 277 6.03 2.62 15.13
N ALA A 278 4.80 2.65 15.62
CA ALA A 278 3.62 3.04 14.83
C ALA A 278 3.34 4.56 14.84
N GLY A 279 4.16 5.35 15.54
CA GLY A 279 4.01 6.80 15.66
C GLY A 279 5.36 7.52 15.56
N PRO A 280 5.38 8.84 15.37
CA PRO A 280 6.64 9.57 15.19
C PRO A 280 7.51 9.62 16.46
N ASP A 281 6.91 9.37 17.63
CA ASP A 281 7.63 9.35 18.90
C ASP A 281 8.40 8.02 19.06
N PRO A 282 9.75 8.05 19.21
CA PRO A 282 10.57 6.85 19.40
C PRO A 282 10.21 6.04 20.66
N LEU A 283 9.55 6.65 21.65
CA LEU A 283 9.11 5.98 22.87
C LEU A 283 7.68 5.43 22.76
N SER A 284 6.97 5.74 21.67
CA SER A 284 5.61 5.24 21.45
C SER A 284 5.56 3.72 21.34
N LEU A 285 4.41 3.16 21.66
CA LEU A 285 4.08 1.76 21.46
C LEU A 285 3.12 1.62 20.27
N PRO A 286 3.14 0.47 19.58
CA PRO A 286 4.03 -0.68 19.76
C PRO A 286 5.46 -0.43 19.28
N GLN A 287 6.42 -1.21 19.81
CA GLN A 287 7.82 -1.21 19.40
C GLN A 287 8.23 -2.56 18.80
N TRP A 288 8.97 -2.54 17.70
CA TRP A 288 9.60 -3.73 17.11
C TRP A 288 11.11 -3.58 17.02
N ARG A 289 11.88 -4.54 17.54
CA ARG A 289 13.34 -4.45 17.60
C ARG A 289 13.97 -4.93 16.29
N LEU A 290 14.86 -4.13 15.73
CA LEU A 290 15.58 -4.41 14.48
C LEU A 290 17.04 -4.79 14.75
N LEU A 291 17.71 -4.01 15.60
CA LEU A 291 19.08 -4.23 16.07
C LEU A 291 19.16 -4.13 17.59
N SER A 292 19.99 -4.97 18.20
CA SER A 292 20.32 -4.98 19.61
C SER A 292 21.83 -5.07 19.79
N ASP A 293 22.43 -4.07 20.41
CA ASP A 293 23.89 -3.90 20.52
C ASP A 293 24.60 -4.05 19.16
N GLY A 294 24.05 -3.38 18.13
CA GLY A 294 24.56 -3.44 16.76
C GLY A 294 24.30 -4.75 16.02
N CYS A 295 23.63 -5.73 16.64
CA CYS A 295 23.40 -7.05 16.07
C CYS A 295 21.93 -7.30 15.68
N PRO A 296 21.65 -8.09 14.62
CA PRO A 296 20.30 -8.44 14.22
C PRO A 296 19.53 -9.15 15.35
N TYR A 297 18.30 -8.68 15.61
CA TYR A 297 17.44 -9.28 16.63
C TYR A 297 17.03 -10.71 16.23
N GLN A 298 17.33 -11.70 17.09
CA GLN A 298 17.14 -13.11 16.79
C GLN A 298 15.70 -13.63 16.98
N GLY A 299 14.82 -12.84 17.61
CA GLY A 299 13.41 -13.22 17.80
C GLY A 299 12.55 -13.04 16.54
N ASP A 300 13.18 -12.70 15.41
CA ASP A 300 12.53 -12.42 14.15
C ASP A 300 12.99 -13.40 13.07
N LYS A 301 12.04 -13.96 12.30
CA LYS A 301 12.34 -14.83 11.15
C LYS A 301 13.06 -14.07 10.03
N TYR A 302 12.72 -12.79 9.85
CA TYR A 302 13.31 -11.94 8.81
C TYR A 302 14.39 -11.05 9.42
N LEU A 303 15.56 -11.64 9.64
CA LEU A 303 16.68 -10.96 10.28
C LEU A 303 17.15 -9.74 9.50
N THR A 304 17.39 -8.64 10.21
CA THR A 304 18.07 -7.45 9.69
C THR A 304 19.42 -7.85 9.09
N THR A 305 19.70 -7.40 7.86
CA THR A 305 20.97 -7.70 7.19
C THR A 305 21.91 -6.51 7.31
N LEU A 306 23.03 -6.68 8.02
CA LEU A 306 24.07 -5.66 8.12
C LEU A 306 24.84 -5.56 6.80
N VAL A 307 25.09 -4.35 6.33
CA VAL A 307 25.88 -4.08 5.12
C VAL A 307 27.23 -3.48 5.53
N PRO A 308 28.36 -4.17 5.27
CA PRO A 308 29.69 -3.64 5.57
C PRO A 308 29.95 -2.32 4.86
N VAL A 309 30.56 -1.37 5.58
CA VAL A 309 31.05 -0.11 5.01
C VAL A 309 32.53 0.00 5.34
N ASP A 310 33.36 -0.26 4.34
CA ASP A 310 34.82 -0.25 4.46
C ASP A 310 35.44 0.64 3.37
N GLY A 311 36.77 0.60 3.24
CA GLY A 311 37.51 1.40 2.26
C GLY A 311 37.11 1.14 0.79
N SER A 312 36.45 0.01 0.49
CA SER A 312 35.96 -0.31 -0.86
C SER A 312 34.66 0.41 -1.22
N SER A 313 33.96 1.00 -0.23
CA SER A 313 32.68 1.69 -0.42
C SER A 313 32.77 3.00 -1.22
N GLY A 314 33.98 3.53 -1.42
CA GLY A 314 34.20 4.82 -2.09
C GLY A 314 33.74 6.04 -1.30
N LEU A 315 33.31 5.87 -0.05
CA LEU A 315 32.88 6.96 0.83
C LEU A 315 34.07 7.59 1.56
N PRO A 316 34.09 8.93 1.75
CA PRO A 316 35.01 9.56 2.68
C PRO A 316 34.65 9.16 4.12
N PHE A 317 35.65 8.78 4.91
CA PHE A 317 35.49 8.32 6.30
C PHE A 317 34.45 7.18 6.47
N PRO A 318 34.71 5.97 5.94
CA PRO A 318 33.75 4.84 5.99
C PRO A 318 33.22 4.52 7.40
N THR A 319 34.02 4.76 8.44
CA THR A 319 33.65 4.54 9.84
C THR A 319 32.53 5.46 10.35
N HIS A 320 32.17 6.51 9.59
CA HIS A 320 31.08 7.44 9.92
C HIS A 320 29.71 6.92 9.48
N TYR A 321 29.63 5.75 8.84
CA TYR A 321 28.42 5.23 8.22
C TYR A 321 28.09 3.83 8.75
N LYS A 322 26.79 3.57 8.94
CA LYS A 322 26.24 2.25 9.19
C LYS A 322 25.08 1.99 8.26
N ARG A 323 25.11 0.85 7.57
CA ARG A 323 24.12 0.45 6.58
C ARG A 323 23.51 -0.89 6.96
N PHE A 324 22.20 -1.02 6.82
CA PHE A 324 21.50 -2.26 7.04
C PHE A 324 20.21 -2.33 6.25
N ILE A 325 19.71 -3.55 6.03
CA ILE A 325 18.51 -3.83 5.26
C ILE A 325 17.48 -4.45 6.20
N VAL A 326 16.27 -3.91 6.18
CA VAL A 326 15.12 -4.40 6.93
C VAL A 326 14.06 -4.85 5.93
N GLN A 327 13.40 -5.98 6.19
CA GLN A 327 12.23 -6.38 5.41
C GLN A 327 11.00 -5.72 6.01
N MET A 328 10.29 -4.92 5.20
CA MET A 328 9.13 -4.16 5.66
C MET A 328 8.03 -5.05 6.27
N PHE A 329 7.34 -4.50 7.27
CA PHE A 329 6.33 -5.19 8.08
C PHE A 329 5.26 -4.20 8.56
N ALA A 330 4.18 -4.72 9.13
CA ALA A 330 3.12 -3.91 9.74
C ALA A 330 2.95 -4.20 11.23
N PHE A 331 2.64 -3.17 11.99
CA PHE A 331 2.11 -3.33 13.34
C PHE A 331 0.67 -3.80 13.31
N VAL A 332 0.32 -4.68 14.24
CA VAL A 332 -1.02 -5.26 14.35
C VAL A 332 -1.49 -5.24 15.79
N ASP A 333 -2.79 -5.03 15.99
CA ASP A 333 -3.41 -5.20 17.29
C ASP A 333 -3.53 -6.71 17.59
N PRO A 334 -2.96 -7.21 18.70
CA PRO A 334 -2.89 -8.64 18.96
C PRO A 334 -4.26 -9.28 19.23
N ALA A 335 -5.26 -8.50 19.67
CA ALA A 335 -6.59 -9.01 19.99
C ALA A 335 -7.48 -9.12 18.74
N SER A 336 -7.51 -8.06 17.94
CA SER A 336 -8.34 -7.94 16.73
C SER A 336 -7.67 -8.47 15.47
N LYS A 337 -6.33 -8.61 15.48
CA LYS A 337 -5.52 -8.91 14.29
C LYS A 337 -5.88 -7.97 13.13
N GLN A 338 -5.90 -6.67 13.42
CA GLN A 338 -6.02 -5.63 12.40
C GLN A 338 -4.74 -4.80 12.38
N HIS A 339 -4.41 -4.24 11.22
CA HIS A 339 -3.27 -3.33 11.08
C HIS A 339 -3.47 -2.06 11.91
N LEU A 340 -2.45 -1.72 12.69
CA LEU A 340 -2.41 -0.48 13.46
C LEU A 340 -1.97 0.65 12.53
N GLN A 341 -2.94 1.46 12.08
CA GLN A 341 -2.78 2.73 11.35
C GLN A 341 -2.04 2.67 9.99
N GLY A 342 -1.38 1.57 9.65
CA GLY A 342 -0.64 1.38 8.39
C GLY A 342 0.71 2.11 8.34
N LYS A 343 1.18 2.66 9.47
CA LYS A 343 2.34 3.55 9.54
C LYS A 343 3.51 2.92 10.29
N VAL A 344 4.72 3.20 9.83
CA VAL A 344 5.96 2.73 10.46
C VAL A 344 6.99 3.87 10.49
N PHE A 345 7.64 4.04 11.62
CA PHE A 345 8.80 4.93 11.79
C PHE A 345 9.98 4.09 12.26
N ILE A 346 11.18 4.34 11.71
CA ILE A 346 12.41 3.66 12.11
C ILE A 346 13.23 4.59 12.98
N HIS A 347 13.70 4.08 14.12
CA HIS A 347 14.53 4.81 15.07
C HIS A 347 15.83 4.04 15.34
N CYS A 348 16.91 4.77 15.54
CA CYS A 348 18.19 4.23 15.96
C CYS A 348 18.84 5.10 17.03
N SER A 349 19.28 4.47 18.12
CA SER A 349 20.26 5.04 19.05
C SER A 349 21.65 4.88 18.45
N ALA A 350 22.33 6.01 18.26
CA ALA A 350 23.66 6.09 17.69
C ALA A 350 24.66 6.57 18.75
N VAL A 351 25.85 5.98 18.79
CA VAL A 351 26.94 6.44 19.66
C VAL A 351 28.22 6.58 18.85
N VAL A 352 29.07 7.53 19.23
CA VAL A 352 30.37 7.75 18.60
C VAL A 352 31.45 7.27 19.52
N CYS A 353 32.34 6.43 18.99
CA CYS A 353 33.47 5.85 19.70
C CYS A 353 34.77 6.35 19.08
N CYS A 354 35.76 6.64 19.94
CA CYS A 354 37.13 6.96 19.55
C CYS A 354 38.01 5.77 19.96
N PRO A 355 38.65 5.05 19.03
CA PRO A 355 39.48 3.91 19.36
C PRO A 355 40.59 4.30 20.34
N SER A 356 40.78 3.48 21.37
CA SER A 356 41.81 3.64 22.39
C SER A 356 42.49 2.30 22.69
N ALA A 357 43.53 2.29 23.52
CA ALA A 357 44.20 1.04 23.91
C ALA A 357 43.26 0.03 24.60
N THR A 358 42.16 0.51 25.20
CA THR A 358 41.17 -0.29 25.92
C THR A 358 39.88 -0.52 25.13
N ASP A 359 39.53 0.35 24.18
CA ASP A 359 38.29 0.26 23.40
C ASP A 359 38.59 0.21 21.90
N ARG A 360 38.16 -0.87 21.24
CA ARG A 360 38.37 -1.10 19.82
C ARG A 360 37.23 -0.59 18.94
N CYS A 361 36.14 -0.08 19.52
CA CYS A 361 34.98 0.37 18.76
C CYS A 361 34.44 -0.69 17.77
N GLU A 362 34.49 -1.97 18.16
CA GLU A 362 34.02 -3.10 17.35
C GLU A 362 32.79 -3.73 18.00
N GLN A 363 31.68 -3.85 17.26
CA GLN A 363 30.50 -4.62 17.67
C GLN A 363 30.54 -6.00 17.01
N ARG A 364 30.72 -7.05 17.83
CA ARG A 364 30.81 -8.45 17.35
C ARG A 364 29.57 -9.24 17.73
N CYS A 365 28.89 -9.76 16.72
CA CYS A 365 27.70 -10.58 16.91
C CYS A 365 28.09 -12.04 17.12
N PHE A 366 28.02 -12.52 18.36
CA PHE A 366 28.18 -13.94 18.68
C PHE A 366 26.82 -14.64 18.57
N ARG A 367 26.75 -15.77 17.86
CA ARG A 367 25.59 -16.67 17.92
C ARG A 367 25.55 -17.32 19.31
N LYS A 368 24.81 -16.73 20.25
CA LYS A 368 24.50 -17.41 21.52
C LYS A 368 23.33 -18.36 21.31
N GLY A 369 23.55 -19.65 21.62
CA GLY A 369 22.46 -20.57 21.96
C GLY A 369 21.75 -20.12 23.25
N SER A 370 20.50 -20.57 23.41
CA SER A 370 19.50 -20.13 24.39
C SER A 370 19.95 -19.79 25.82
N ASP A 371 19.11 -18.94 26.42
CA ASP A 371 18.88 -18.73 27.86
C ASP A 371 19.89 -17.87 28.63
N VAL A 372 19.88 -16.57 28.33
CA VAL A 372 19.84 -15.54 29.37
C VAL A 372 18.84 -14.49 28.90
N ALA A 373 17.76 -14.26 29.65
CA ALA A 373 16.88 -13.12 29.44
C ALA A 373 17.74 -11.85 29.34
N ALA A 374 17.85 -11.30 28.13
CA ALA A 374 18.55 -10.06 27.91
C ALA A 374 17.81 -9.00 28.72
N VAL A 375 18.42 -8.63 29.86
CA VAL A 375 17.94 -7.57 30.74
C VAL A 375 17.59 -6.37 29.86
N HIS A 376 16.35 -5.91 30.00
CA HIS A 376 15.87 -4.70 29.35
C HIS A 376 16.75 -3.52 29.77
N LYS A 377 17.77 -3.21 28.98
CA LYS A 377 18.19 -1.82 28.79
C LYS A 377 17.31 -1.29 27.67
N GLY A 378 16.25 -0.59 28.06
CA GLY A 378 15.65 0.42 27.19
C GLY A 378 16.70 1.48 26.85
N PRO A 379 16.46 2.29 25.81
CA PRO A 379 17.34 3.42 25.50
C PRO A 379 17.59 4.21 26.79
N SER A 380 18.86 4.44 27.13
CA SER A 380 19.18 5.33 28.24
C SER A 380 18.74 6.75 27.86
N HIS A 381 18.29 7.53 28.85
CA HIS A 381 17.64 8.83 28.64
C HIS A 381 18.55 9.92 28.00
N ASP A 382 19.82 9.59 27.74
CA ASP A 382 20.88 10.49 27.27
C ASP A 382 21.53 10.09 25.93
N GLU A 383 21.03 9.05 25.24
CA GLU A 383 21.58 8.63 23.94
C GLU A 383 20.89 9.36 22.76
N PRO A 384 21.63 9.86 21.76
CA PRO A 384 21.04 10.55 20.63
C PRO A 384 20.30 9.55 19.72
N ILE A 385 19.00 9.78 19.57
CA ILE A 385 18.10 8.99 18.73
C ILE A 385 17.88 9.72 17.41
N VAL A 386 18.03 9.01 16.30
CA VAL A 386 17.68 9.47 14.96
C VAL A 386 16.51 8.67 14.42
N SER A 387 15.64 9.34 13.67
CA SER A 387 14.39 8.76 13.18
C SER A 387 14.23 8.97 11.68
N SER A 388 13.58 8.03 10.99
CA SER A 388 13.15 8.21 9.61
C SER A 388 11.90 9.10 9.51
N GLY A 389 11.58 9.55 8.30
CA GLY A 389 10.22 10.01 8.00
C GLY A 389 9.21 8.86 7.95
N GLU A 390 7.94 9.21 7.76
CA GLU A 390 6.79 8.30 7.78
C GLU A 390 6.83 7.28 6.64
N LEU A 391 6.75 5.99 6.98
CA LEU A 391 6.59 4.90 6.02
C LEU A 391 5.13 4.44 6.05
N ASP A 392 4.44 4.60 4.93
CA ASP A 392 3.08 4.10 4.74
C ASP A 392 3.12 2.72 4.10
N LEU A 393 2.32 1.80 4.60
CA LEU A 393 2.18 0.48 3.98
C LEU A 393 1.25 0.58 2.77
N VAL A 394 1.73 0.13 1.61
CA VAL A 394 0.84 -0.08 0.47
C VAL A 394 -0.05 -1.28 0.82
N ALA A 395 -1.32 -1.06 1.10
CA ALA A 395 -2.34 -2.07 0.86
C ALA A 395 -2.68 -2.00 -0.63
N PRO A 396 -2.26 -2.94 -1.49
CA PRO A 396 -2.79 -2.97 -2.84
C PRO A 396 -4.21 -3.50 -2.71
N ILE A 397 -5.19 -2.59 -2.63
CA ILE A 397 -6.57 -2.97 -2.93
C ILE A 397 -6.94 -2.35 -4.26
N ARG A 398 -6.74 -3.14 -5.32
CA ARG A 398 -7.35 -2.86 -6.62
C ARG A 398 -8.82 -3.24 -6.53
N PHE A 399 -9.65 -2.31 -6.06
CA PHE A 399 -11.10 -2.46 -6.14
C PHE A 399 -11.58 -2.07 -7.53
N ARG A 400 -12.39 -2.94 -8.16
CA ARG A 400 -13.19 -2.59 -9.32
C ARG A 400 -14.66 -2.71 -8.95
N VAL A 401 -15.32 -1.58 -8.77
CA VAL A 401 -16.78 -1.52 -8.56
C VAL A 401 -17.44 -1.29 -9.93
N PRO A 402 -18.34 -2.17 -10.40
CA PRO A 402 -19.02 -1.97 -11.67
C PRO A 402 -19.96 -0.76 -11.59
N ALA A 403 -19.88 0.14 -12.57
CA ALA A 403 -20.95 1.08 -12.87
C ALA A 403 -22.08 0.31 -13.58
N GLY A 404 -23.10 -0.09 -12.82
CA GLY A 404 -24.23 -0.84 -13.36
C GLY A 404 -25.03 -0.03 -14.39
N ARG A 405 -25.22 -0.60 -15.58
CA ARG A 405 -26.12 -0.11 -16.62
C ARG A 405 -27.11 -1.24 -16.96
N GLY A 406 -28.41 -1.03 -16.70
CA GLY A 406 -29.54 -1.79 -17.29
C GLY A 406 -29.87 -3.16 -16.71
#